data_AF-A0A5R8WHM7-F1
#
_entry.id   AF-A0A5R8WHM7-F1
#
_cell.length_a   1.000
_cell.length_b   1.000
_cell.length_c   1.000
_cell.angle_alpha   90.00
_cell.angle_beta   90.00
_cell.angle_gamma   90.00
#
_symmetry.space_group_name_H-M   'P 1'
#
loop_
_entity.id
_entity.type
_entity.pdbx_description
1 polymer ?
#
loop_
_entity_poly.entity_id
_entity_poly.type
_entity_poly.pdbx_seq_one_letter_code
_entity_poly.pdbx_strand_id
1 'polypeptide(L)'
;MRTAGKLARLRRLALRNHPVRLPVSATAPTVDVGAACATCGTALQGPFCHHCGEKRLDHHDYHLGHFLEHAVDTATHFDLKVVKGGWSLLRRPGLMTREVLAGRRVPWPKPLQLFLVVNLLFVFAAHKLHLQIFNTPWRYHVDNWYGGWAAGRMQHLAARRGITLDQLAEQFNASANVLSKTLIFAFIPLLALLLTALFWRQRRYFLEHVVTGTHLISQILLVELVMIAPGTALIWLINRARAQPLDFGNRDLVATAIITLSITAWAAVLLRRTYGGGAVAATARGLAVGIGFFWLLINVYRPLLFLVTYWLL
;
A
#
# COMPACT_ATOMS: atom_id res chain seq x y z
N MET A 1 -29.49 18.18 -28.90
CA MET A 1 -29.18 16.84 -28.34
C MET A 1 -27.71 16.64 -27.89
N ARG A 2 -26.68 17.24 -28.52
CA ARG A 2 -25.26 17.05 -28.11
C ARG A 2 -24.85 17.70 -26.77
N THR A 3 -25.57 18.71 -26.30
CA THR A 3 -25.28 19.47 -25.06
C THR A 3 -25.74 18.75 -23.79
N ALA A 4 -26.86 18.02 -23.84
CA ALA A 4 -27.39 17.25 -22.70
C ALA A 4 -26.45 16.10 -22.27
N GLY A 5 -25.84 15.42 -23.24
CA GLY A 5 -24.84 14.36 -22.97
C GLY A 5 -23.55 14.89 -22.34
N LYS A 6 -23.13 16.11 -22.71
CA LYS A 6 -21.93 16.77 -22.15
C LYS A 6 -22.19 17.23 -20.71
N LEU A 7 -23.35 17.81 -20.43
CA LEU A 7 -23.79 18.20 -19.09
C LEU A 7 -23.97 16.99 -18.16
N ALA A 8 -24.57 15.89 -18.63
CA ALA A 8 -24.69 14.66 -17.85
C ALA A 8 -23.33 14.02 -17.52
N ARG A 9 -22.34 14.13 -18.44
CA ARG A 9 -20.97 13.66 -18.21
C ARG A 9 -20.20 14.56 -17.22
N LEU A 10 -20.38 15.88 -17.32
CA LEU A 10 -19.80 16.86 -16.38
C LEU A 10 -20.43 16.75 -14.98
N ARG A 11 -21.74 16.49 -14.87
CA ARG A 11 -22.43 16.26 -13.60
C ARG A 11 -21.99 14.94 -12.93
N ARG A 12 -21.76 13.88 -13.72
CA ARG A 12 -21.11 12.63 -13.23
C ARG A 12 -19.65 12.82 -12.82
N LEU A 13 -18.92 13.73 -13.46
CA LEU A 13 -17.53 14.09 -13.08
C LEU A 13 -17.49 14.97 -11.82
N ALA A 14 -18.45 15.86 -11.62
CA ALA A 14 -18.59 16.67 -10.42
C ALA A 14 -18.97 15.82 -9.19
N LEU A 15 -19.92 14.88 -9.34
CA LEU A 15 -20.30 13.93 -8.29
C LEU A 15 -19.18 12.93 -7.91
N ARG A 16 -18.18 12.73 -8.78
CA ARG A 16 -17.01 11.89 -8.50
C ARG A 16 -16.04 12.52 -7.49
N ASN A 17 -16.07 13.83 -7.27
CA ASN A 17 -15.06 14.52 -6.45
C ASN A 17 -15.56 14.98 -5.06
N HIS A 18 -16.80 14.64 -4.69
CA HIS A 18 -17.24 14.86 -3.31
C HIS A 18 -16.63 13.81 -2.38
N PRO A 19 -16.06 14.20 -1.23
CA PRO A 19 -15.70 13.25 -0.19
C PRO A 19 -16.96 12.47 0.18
N VAL A 20 -16.88 11.15 0.14
CA VAL A 20 -17.97 10.25 0.52
C VAL A 20 -18.25 10.47 2.00
N ARG A 21 -19.17 11.33 2.40
CA ARG A 21 -19.64 11.37 3.79
C ARG A 21 -20.75 10.32 3.89
N LEU A 22 -20.45 9.19 4.51
CA LEU A 22 -21.50 8.30 4.97
C LEU A 22 -22.20 9.00 6.15
N PRO A 23 -23.53 9.07 6.16
CA PRO A 23 -24.26 9.61 7.30
C PRO A 23 -23.97 8.73 8.52
N VAL A 24 -23.43 9.33 9.57
CA VAL A 24 -23.32 8.72 10.89
C VAL A 24 -24.72 8.79 11.49
N SER A 25 -25.58 7.78 11.26
CA SER A 25 -26.86 7.66 11.95
C SER A 25 -26.74 6.55 13.00
N ALA A 26 -26.92 6.93 14.27
CA ALA A 26 -26.78 6.08 15.44
C ALA A 26 -28.10 5.38 15.82
N THR A 27 -28.78 4.75 14.86
CA THR A 27 -30.02 4.00 15.13
C THR A 27 -29.96 2.58 14.57
N ALA A 28 -30.52 1.64 15.33
CA ALA A 28 -30.54 0.19 15.08
C ALA A 28 -31.05 -0.18 13.67
N PRO A 29 -30.66 -1.34 13.11
CA PRO A 29 -30.85 -1.64 11.70
C PRO A 29 -32.30 -2.03 11.43
N THR A 30 -33.15 -1.06 11.09
CA THR A 30 -34.32 -1.36 10.27
C THR A 30 -33.84 -1.58 8.85
N VAL A 31 -34.17 -2.74 8.28
CA VAL A 31 -33.96 -3.01 6.86
C VAL A 31 -34.86 -2.02 6.11
N ASP A 32 -34.28 -0.91 5.66
CA ASP A 32 -34.97 0.01 4.75
C ASP A 32 -35.18 -0.71 3.41
N VAL A 33 -36.30 -1.44 3.32
CA VAL A 33 -36.80 -2.02 2.08
C VAL A 33 -36.98 -0.87 1.09
N GLY A 34 -36.25 -0.91 -0.02
CA GLY A 34 -36.28 0.16 -1.04
C GLY A 34 -35.01 1.02 -1.16
N ALA A 35 -33.98 0.81 -0.33
CA ALA A 35 -32.68 1.45 -0.57
C ALA A 35 -32.09 1.04 -1.93
N ALA A 36 -31.55 1.98 -2.71
CA ALA A 36 -30.97 1.68 -4.02
C ALA A 36 -29.58 1.02 -3.89
N CYS A 37 -29.32 -0.03 -4.68
CA CYS A 37 -28.03 -0.70 -4.75
C CYS A 37 -26.92 0.27 -5.18
N ALA A 38 -25.79 0.29 -4.45
CA ALA A 38 -24.66 1.18 -4.74
C ALA A 38 -24.06 0.98 -6.15
N THR A 39 -24.09 -0.25 -6.67
CA THR A 39 -23.51 -0.61 -7.97
C THR A 39 -24.47 -0.44 -9.16
N CYS A 40 -25.67 -1.02 -9.13
CA CYS A 40 -26.62 -1.00 -10.26
C CYS A 40 -27.85 -0.09 -10.08
N GLY A 41 -28.09 0.44 -8.87
CA GLY A 41 -29.24 1.29 -8.58
C GLY A 41 -30.57 0.56 -8.34
N THR A 42 -30.62 -0.78 -8.53
CA THR A 42 -31.83 -1.58 -8.26
C THR A 42 -32.23 -1.50 -6.79
N ALA A 43 -33.54 -1.41 -6.52
CA ALA A 43 -34.08 -1.40 -5.16
C ALA A 43 -33.73 -2.69 -4.42
N LEU A 44 -33.14 -2.57 -3.23
CA LEU A 44 -32.74 -3.70 -2.40
C LEU A 44 -33.97 -4.26 -1.68
N GLN A 45 -34.09 -5.59 -1.74
CA GLN A 45 -35.14 -6.38 -1.07
C GLN A 45 -34.56 -7.17 0.13
N GLY A 46 -33.28 -6.96 0.45
CA GLY A 46 -32.54 -7.69 1.48
C GLY A 46 -31.09 -7.20 1.58
N PRO A 47 -30.21 -7.94 2.30
CA PRO A 47 -28.82 -7.55 2.51
C PRO A 47 -27.94 -7.63 1.25
N PHE A 48 -28.38 -8.37 0.23
CA PHE A 48 -27.70 -8.48 -1.06
C PHE A 48 -28.61 -8.04 -2.21
N CYS A 49 -28.03 -7.41 -3.23
CA CYS A 49 -28.75 -7.06 -4.45
C CYS A 49 -29.02 -8.32 -5.29
N HIS A 50 -30.30 -8.62 -5.57
CA HIS A 50 -30.70 -9.75 -6.40
C HIS A 50 -30.23 -9.63 -7.88
N HIS A 51 -29.98 -8.42 -8.37
CA HIS A 51 -29.57 -8.20 -9.76
C HIS A 51 -28.05 -8.33 -9.97
N CYS A 52 -27.23 -7.81 -9.05
CA CYS A 52 -25.77 -7.74 -9.24
C CYS A 52 -24.94 -8.37 -8.10
N GLY A 53 -25.57 -8.87 -7.04
CA GLY A 53 -24.90 -9.51 -5.90
C GLY A 53 -24.20 -8.56 -4.92
N GLU A 54 -24.33 -7.23 -5.06
CA GLU A 54 -23.70 -6.28 -4.13
C GLU A 54 -24.28 -6.40 -2.72
N LYS A 55 -23.41 -6.58 -1.71
CA LYS A 55 -23.78 -6.57 -0.30
C LYS A 55 -23.97 -5.13 0.19
N ARG A 56 -25.12 -4.82 0.79
CA ARG A 56 -25.36 -3.57 1.52
C ARG A 56 -24.33 -3.43 2.64
N LEU A 57 -23.65 -2.29 2.69
CA LEU A 57 -22.76 -1.95 3.81
C LEU A 57 -23.58 -1.66 5.06
N ASP A 58 -23.29 -2.38 6.14
CA ASP A 58 -23.77 -2.07 7.48
C ASP A 58 -22.61 -1.56 8.36
N HIS A 59 -22.92 -0.87 9.45
CA HIS A 59 -21.92 -0.48 10.46
C HIS A 59 -21.12 -1.68 10.98
N HIS A 60 -21.74 -2.86 11.03
CA HIS A 60 -21.10 -4.10 11.47
C HIS A 60 -20.00 -4.59 10.50
N ASP A 61 -20.04 -4.18 9.23
CA ASP A 61 -19.01 -4.54 8.24
C ASP A 61 -17.67 -3.78 8.48
N TYR A 62 -17.62 -2.84 9.43
CA TYR A 62 -16.41 -2.09 9.78
C TYR A 62 -15.56 -2.72 10.91
N HIS A 63 -15.95 -3.90 11.42
CA HIS A 63 -15.16 -4.64 12.41
C HIS A 63 -14.00 -5.42 11.76
N LEU A 64 -12.81 -5.37 12.38
CA LEU A 64 -11.58 -6.00 11.87
C LEU A 64 -11.65 -7.54 11.75
N GLY A 65 -12.40 -8.21 12.62
CA GLY A 65 -12.46 -9.68 12.66
C GLY A 65 -12.95 -10.30 11.35
N HIS A 66 -14.04 -9.78 10.78
CA HIS A 66 -14.60 -10.26 9.52
C HIS A 66 -13.71 -9.98 8.30
N PHE A 67 -12.85 -8.95 8.36
CA PHE A 67 -11.93 -8.66 7.27
C PHE A 67 -10.84 -9.74 7.11
N LEU A 68 -10.35 -10.30 8.22
CA LEU A 68 -9.34 -11.35 8.23
C LEU A 68 -9.91 -12.72 7.84
N GLU A 69 -11.10 -13.06 8.31
CA GLU A 69 -11.78 -14.31 7.95
C GLU A 69 -12.04 -14.39 6.44
N HIS A 70 -12.54 -13.30 5.83
CA HIS A 70 -12.72 -13.22 4.38
C HIS A 70 -11.41 -13.18 3.58
N ALA A 71 -10.27 -12.87 4.21
CA ALA A 71 -8.99 -12.85 3.53
C ALA A 71 -8.50 -14.25 3.16
N VAL A 72 -8.63 -15.18 4.10
CA VAL A 72 -8.12 -16.56 3.98
C VAL A 72 -8.92 -17.34 2.95
N ASP A 73 -10.25 -17.18 2.95
CA ASP A 73 -11.16 -17.88 2.03
C ASP A 73 -11.02 -17.42 0.57
N THR A 74 -10.52 -16.20 0.34
CA THR A 74 -10.44 -15.61 -1.02
C THR A 74 -9.09 -15.88 -1.71
N ALA A 75 -8.05 -16.28 -0.99
CA ALA A 75 -6.72 -16.49 -1.57
C ALA A 75 -6.66 -17.66 -2.57
N THR A 76 -7.68 -18.54 -2.56
CA THR A 76 -7.76 -19.75 -3.41
C THR A 76 -8.43 -19.51 -4.77
N HIS A 77 -9.03 -18.34 -5.00
CA HIS A 77 -9.76 -18.04 -6.25
C HIS A 77 -9.05 -16.92 -7.03
N PHE A 78 -8.56 -17.25 -8.23
CA PHE A 78 -8.01 -16.25 -9.15
C PHE A 78 -9.14 -15.57 -9.93
N ASP A 79 -9.41 -14.29 -9.63
CA ASP A 79 -10.41 -13.47 -10.32
C ASP A 79 -9.71 -12.48 -11.27
N LEU A 80 -10.13 -12.40 -12.54
CA LEU A 80 -9.66 -11.40 -13.51
C LEU A 80 -9.84 -9.96 -13.01
N LYS A 81 -10.72 -9.72 -12.03
CA LYS A 81 -10.84 -8.44 -11.32
C LYS A 81 -9.53 -7.99 -10.69
N VAL A 82 -8.63 -8.89 -10.30
CA VAL A 82 -7.32 -8.55 -9.75
C VAL A 82 -6.47 -7.79 -10.78
N VAL A 83 -6.45 -8.23 -12.04
CA VAL A 83 -5.77 -7.53 -13.14
C VAL A 83 -6.38 -6.15 -13.36
N LYS A 84 -7.71 -6.06 -13.38
CA LYS A 84 -8.43 -4.78 -13.45
C LYS A 84 -8.09 -3.85 -12.28
N GLY A 85 -7.99 -4.39 -11.07
CA GLY A 85 -7.62 -3.66 -9.85
C GLY A 85 -6.21 -3.11 -9.91
N GLY A 86 -5.22 -3.96 -10.21
CA GLY A 86 -3.82 -3.57 -10.36
C GLY A 86 -3.64 -2.51 -11.46
N TRP A 87 -4.30 -2.69 -12.60
CA TRP A 87 -4.30 -1.69 -13.66
C TRP A 87 -4.95 -0.37 -13.25
N SER A 88 -6.03 -0.42 -12.46
CA SER A 88 -6.64 0.78 -11.92
C SER A 88 -5.73 1.49 -10.92
N LEU A 89 -4.94 0.78 -10.11
CA LEU A 89 -3.95 1.39 -9.23
C LEU A 89 -2.88 2.12 -10.06
N LEU A 90 -2.44 1.52 -11.16
CA LEU A 90 -1.43 2.08 -12.06
C LEU A 90 -1.92 3.32 -12.85
N ARG A 91 -3.04 3.20 -13.56
CA ARG A 91 -3.48 4.25 -14.50
C ARG A 91 -4.42 5.26 -13.87
N ARG A 92 -5.12 4.91 -12.80
CA ARG A 92 -6.15 5.74 -12.17
C ARG A 92 -6.10 5.61 -10.64
N PRO A 93 -4.97 6.00 -10.00
CA PRO A 93 -4.79 5.86 -8.56
C PRO A 93 -5.98 6.45 -7.78
N GLY A 94 -6.48 5.72 -6.80
CA GLY A 94 -7.64 6.08 -5.96
C GLY A 94 -9.03 5.97 -6.59
N LEU A 95 -9.18 5.61 -7.86
CA LEU A 95 -10.52 5.35 -8.43
C LEU A 95 -11.17 4.16 -7.74
N MET A 96 -10.50 3.01 -7.76
CA MET A 96 -10.95 1.77 -7.11
C MET A 96 -11.19 1.99 -5.62
N THR A 97 -10.23 2.58 -4.89
CA THR A 97 -10.35 2.84 -3.45
C THR A 97 -11.61 3.64 -3.13
N ARG A 98 -11.84 4.75 -3.85
CA ARG A 98 -13.06 5.56 -3.65
C ARG A 98 -14.33 4.76 -3.93
N GLU A 99 -14.35 3.92 -4.95
CA GLU A 99 -15.54 3.12 -5.28
C GLU A 99 -15.81 2.03 -4.25
N VAL A 100 -14.77 1.32 -3.81
CA VAL A 100 -14.87 0.31 -2.74
C VAL A 100 -15.37 0.93 -1.44
N LEU A 101 -14.81 2.08 -1.02
CA LEU A 101 -15.26 2.77 0.19
C LEU A 101 -16.66 3.39 0.05
N ALA A 102 -17.10 3.68 -1.18
CA ALA A 102 -18.47 4.12 -1.47
C ALA A 102 -19.48 2.95 -1.56
N GLY A 103 -19.05 1.71 -1.30
CA GLY A 103 -19.91 0.53 -1.34
C GLY A 103 -20.14 -0.08 -2.72
N ARG A 104 -19.43 0.36 -3.76
CA ARG A 104 -19.42 -0.30 -5.07
C ARG A 104 -18.30 -1.33 -5.11
N ARG A 105 -18.53 -2.54 -4.60
CA ARG A 105 -17.47 -3.57 -4.43
C ARG A 105 -17.51 -4.66 -5.51
N VAL A 106 -18.67 -4.98 -6.07
CA VAL A 106 -18.83 -6.02 -7.12
C VAL A 106 -17.83 -5.89 -8.28
N PRO A 107 -17.54 -4.68 -8.82
CA PRO A 107 -16.64 -4.53 -9.96
C PRO A 107 -15.15 -4.66 -9.63
N TRP A 108 -14.77 -4.71 -8.35
CA TRP A 108 -13.41 -4.61 -7.86
C TRP A 108 -12.99 -5.85 -7.08
N PRO A 109 -11.69 -6.21 -7.07
CA PRO A 109 -11.21 -7.31 -6.24
C PRO A 109 -11.29 -6.93 -4.76
N LYS A 110 -11.33 -7.92 -3.87
CA LYS A 110 -11.19 -7.66 -2.44
C LYS A 110 -9.80 -7.01 -2.19
N PRO A 111 -9.67 -5.99 -1.33
CA PRO A 111 -8.41 -5.26 -1.14
C PRO A 111 -7.24 -6.18 -0.80
N LEU A 112 -7.45 -7.13 0.11
CA LEU A 112 -6.40 -8.06 0.55
C LEU A 112 -6.05 -9.09 -0.52
N GLN A 113 -7.02 -9.64 -1.25
CA GLN A 113 -6.77 -10.51 -2.41
C GLN A 113 -5.88 -9.81 -3.46
N LEU A 114 -6.19 -8.55 -3.78
CA LEU A 114 -5.37 -7.75 -4.69
C LEU A 114 -3.93 -7.59 -4.17
N PHE A 115 -3.78 -7.25 -2.89
CA PHE A 115 -2.46 -7.13 -2.27
C PHE A 115 -1.68 -8.43 -2.33
N LEU A 116 -2.29 -9.57 -1.98
CA LEU A 116 -1.64 -10.89 -2.01
C LEU A 116 -1.11 -11.22 -3.40
N VAL A 117 -1.92 -11.05 -4.45
CA VAL A 117 -1.49 -11.33 -5.82
C VAL A 117 -0.39 -10.36 -6.26
N VAL A 118 -0.53 -9.08 -5.96
CA VAL A 118 0.50 -8.08 -6.28
C VAL A 118 1.81 -8.35 -5.54
N ASN A 119 1.75 -8.72 -4.26
CA ASN A 119 2.91 -9.06 -3.45
C ASN A 119 3.59 -10.33 -3.97
N LEU A 120 2.83 -11.36 -4.35
CA LEU A 120 3.37 -12.57 -4.98
C LEU A 120 4.09 -12.24 -6.30
N LEU A 121 3.47 -11.44 -7.16
CA LEU A 121 4.10 -10.98 -8.41
C LEU A 121 5.39 -10.18 -8.13
N PHE A 122 5.36 -9.29 -7.14
CA PHE A 122 6.53 -8.53 -6.71
C PHE A 122 7.64 -9.43 -6.21
N VAL A 123 7.34 -10.40 -5.34
CA VAL A 123 8.32 -11.35 -4.80
C VAL A 123 8.92 -12.20 -5.91
N PHE A 124 8.11 -12.69 -6.84
CA PHE A 124 8.57 -13.45 -8.00
C PHE A 124 9.49 -12.61 -8.89
N ALA A 125 9.09 -11.38 -9.22
CA ALA A 125 9.90 -10.47 -10.02
C ALA A 125 11.22 -10.10 -9.30
N ALA A 126 11.16 -9.80 -7.99
CA ALA A 126 12.34 -9.51 -7.18
C ALA A 126 13.32 -10.69 -7.13
N HIS A 127 12.81 -11.91 -7.02
CA HIS A 127 13.65 -13.10 -7.09
C HIS A 127 14.29 -13.28 -8.48
N LYS A 128 13.49 -13.23 -9.56
CA LYS A 128 13.97 -13.44 -10.94
C LYS A 128 14.93 -12.36 -11.43
N LEU A 129 14.75 -11.13 -10.98
CA LEU A 129 15.58 -9.99 -11.37
C LEU A 129 16.67 -9.66 -10.33
N HIS A 130 16.84 -10.51 -9.31
CA HIS A 130 17.81 -10.34 -8.21
C HIS A 130 17.72 -8.97 -7.51
N LEU A 131 16.50 -8.44 -7.40
CA LEU A 131 16.23 -7.14 -6.80
C LEU A 131 16.30 -7.24 -5.27
N GLN A 132 17.01 -6.29 -4.66
CA GLN A 132 17.19 -6.20 -3.21
C GLN A 132 16.23 -5.17 -2.59
N ILE A 133 15.01 -5.07 -3.12
CA ILE A 133 14.02 -4.08 -2.68
C ILE A 133 13.44 -4.49 -1.31
N PHE A 134 13.27 -3.52 -0.40
CA PHE A 134 12.96 -3.70 1.02
C PHE A 134 13.98 -4.50 1.84
N ASN A 135 15.01 -5.09 1.20
CA ASN A 135 16.09 -5.73 1.92
C ASN A 135 16.97 -4.67 2.59
N THR A 136 17.34 -4.90 3.85
CA THR A 136 18.27 -4.05 4.59
C THR A 136 19.44 -4.91 5.04
N PRO A 137 20.55 -4.94 4.27
CA PRO A 137 21.76 -5.64 4.68
C PRO A 137 22.28 -5.15 6.03
N TRP A 138 23.05 -6.01 6.72
CA TRP A 138 23.66 -5.77 8.02
C TRP A 138 24.30 -4.38 8.15
N ARG A 139 25.08 -3.95 7.14
CA ARG A 139 25.72 -2.63 7.12
C ARG A 139 24.75 -1.47 7.39
N TYR A 140 23.56 -1.52 6.81
CA TYR A 140 22.54 -0.48 6.99
C TYR A 140 21.85 -0.51 8.36
N HIS A 141 21.96 -1.60 9.10
CA HIS A 141 21.50 -1.67 10.49
C HIS A 141 22.51 -1.00 11.43
N VAL A 142 23.80 -1.17 11.17
CA VAL A 142 24.89 -0.54 11.93
C VAL A 142 24.93 0.97 11.68
N ASP A 143 24.70 1.41 10.45
CA ASP A 143 24.69 2.83 10.04
C ASP A 143 23.38 3.57 10.46
N ASN A 144 22.65 3.11 11.48
CA ASN A 144 21.33 3.61 11.87
C ASN A 144 21.28 4.03 13.34
N TRP A 145 20.18 4.66 13.77
CA TRP A 145 20.02 5.20 15.13
C TRP A 145 20.11 4.14 16.24
N TYR A 146 19.78 2.88 15.92
CA TYR A 146 19.87 1.73 16.82
C TYR A 146 21.14 0.87 16.56
N GLY A 147 22.07 1.36 15.74
CA GLY A 147 23.22 0.60 15.25
C GLY A 147 24.15 0.11 16.35
N GLY A 148 24.45 0.94 17.36
CA GLY A 148 25.27 0.53 18.49
C GLY A 148 24.67 -0.63 19.29
N TRP A 149 23.35 -0.59 19.51
CA TRP A 149 22.63 -1.69 20.16
C TRP A 149 22.63 -2.95 19.28
N ALA A 150 22.32 -2.83 17.99
CA ALA A 150 22.32 -3.96 17.07
C ALA A 150 23.71 -4.61 16.94
N ALA A 151 24.77 -3.80 16.86
CA ALA A 151 26.15 -4.25 16.79
C ALA A 151 26.53 -5.07 18.02
N GLY A 152 26.20 -4.59 19.22
CA GLY A 152 26.45 -5.34 20.46
C GLY A 152 25.72 -6.69 20.49
N ARG A 153 24.48 -6.75 20.01
CA ARG A 153 23.70 -8.00 19.92
C ARG A 153 24.33 -9.02 18.97
N MET A 154 24.77 -8.57 17.80
CA MET A 154 25.41 -9.42 16.80
C MET A 154 26.80 -9.89 17.23
N GLN A 155 27.63 -9.00 17.81
CA GLN A 155 28.94 -9.38 18.35
C GLN A 155 28.83 -10.43 19.44
N HIS A 156 27.90 -10.24 20.38
CA HIS A 156 27.67 -11.21 21.44
C HIS A 156 27.12 -12.55 20.92
N LEU A 157 26.25 -12.53 19.90
CA LEU A 157 25.78 -13.77 19.25
C LEU A 157 26.91 -14.49 18.51
N ALA A 158 27.75 -13.75 17.77
CA ALA A 158 28.91 -14.30 17.08
C ALA A 158 29.89 -14.97 18.06
N ALA A 159 30.19 -14.29 19.18
CA ALA A 159 31.03 -14.82 20.25
C ALA A 159 30.43 -16.11 20.86
N ARG A 160 29.12 -16.15 21.14
CA ARG A 160 28.44 -17.36 21.65
C ARG A 160 28.48 -18.54 20.67
N ARG A 161 28.49 -18.26 19.37
CA ARG A 161 28.54 -19.27 18.30
C ARG A 161 29.95 -19.66 17.88
N GLY A 162 30.98 -18.94 18.37
CA GLY A 162 32.36 -19.17 17.98
C GLY A 162 32.64 -18.86 16.49
N ILE A 163 31.88 -17.95 15.87
CA ILE A 163 32.05 -17.53 14.47
C ILE A 163 32.44 -16.06 14.40
N THR A 164 33.01 -15.64 13.26
CA THR A 164 33.34 -14.22 13.05
C THR A 164 32.06 -13.40 12.82
N LEU A 165 32.13 -12.09 13.10
CA LEU A 165 31.01 -11.18 12.85
C LEU A 165 30.65 -11.14 11.35
N ASP A 166 31.63 -11.26 10.47
CA ASP A 166 31.40 -11.26 9.01
C ASP A 166 30.63 -12.50 8.57
N GLN A 167 30.99 -13.69 9.09
CA GLN A 167 30.26 -14.93 8.83
C GLN A 167 28.80 -14.83 9.32
N LEU A 168 28.58 -14.29 10.52
CA LEU A 168 27.23 -14.08 11.03
C LEU A 168 26.46 -13.02 10.21
N ALA A 169 27.13 -11.96 9.74
CA ALA A 169 26.53 -10.93 8.91
C ALA A 169 26.08 -11.48 7.55
N GLU A 170 26.81 -12.42 6.95
CA GLU A 170 26.38 -13.11 5.73
C GLU A 170 25.11 -13.94 5.96
N GLN A 171 25.07 -14.72 7.05
CA GLN A 171 23.86 -15.47 7.44
C GLN A 171 22.66 -14.54 7.70
N PHE A 172 22.91 -13.42 8.36
CA PHE A 172 21.92 -12.37 8.57
C PHE A 172 21.41 -11.82 7.24
N ASN A 173 22.29 -11.46 6.31
CA ASN A 173 21.91 -10.90 5.01
C ASN A 173 21.06 -11.88 4.19
N ALA A 174 21.41 -13.17 4.20
CA ALA A 174 20.63 -14.21 3.53
C ALA A 174 19.22 -14.33 4.13
N SER A 175 19.12 -14.35 5.46
CA SER A 175 17.86 -14.46 6.19
C SER A 175 16.99 -13.21 6.03
N ALA A 176 17.58 -12.02 6.18
CA ALA A 176 16.92 -10.73 5.99
C ALA A 176 16.36 -10.57 4.56
N ASN A 177 17.08 -11.06 3.54
CA ASN A 177 16.59 -11.04 2.16
C ASN A 177 15.33 -11.90 1.98
N VAL A 178 15.20 -13.03 2.68
CA VAL A 178 13.99 -13.86 2.62
C VAL A 178 12.86 -13.20 3.42
N LEU A 179 13.13 -12.78 4.65
CA LEU A 179 12.13 -12.20 5.56
C LEU A 179 11.59 -10.86 5.09
N SER A 180 12.40 -10.05 4.41
CA SER A 180 11.95 -8.76 3.87
C SER A 180 10.82 -8.89 2.84
N LYS A 181 10.66 -10.07 2.22
CA LYS A 181 9.60 -10.35 1.25
C LYS A 181 8.26 -10.65 1.91
N THR A 182 8.29 -11.28 3.09
CA THR A 182 7.08 -11.66 3.85
C THR A 182 6.68 -10.59 4.86
N LEU A 183 7.63 -9.80 5.39
CA LEU A 183 7.33 -8.73 6.34
C LEU A 183 6.68 -7.49 5.70
N ILE A 184 6.50 -7.44 4.38
CA ILE A 184 5.82 -6.35 3.68
C ILE A 184 4.38 -6.15 4.21
N PHE A 185 3.74 -7.21 4.71
CA PHE A 185 2.42 -7.15 5.33
C PHE A 185 2.37 -6.18 6.53
N ALA A 186 3.48 -5.98 7.24
CA ALA A 186 3.57 -5.04 8.35
C ALA A 186 3.29 -3.59 7.91
N PHE A 187 3.48 -3.23 6.64
CA PHE A 187 3.14 -1.90 6.14
C PHE A 187 1.64 -1.62 6.12
N ILE A 188 0.77 -2.64 6.04
CA ILE A 188 -0.69 -2.43 6.02
C ILE A 188 -1.17 -1.72 7.29
N PRO A 189 -0.94 -2.26 8.51
CA PRO A 189 -1.35 -1.57 9.73
C PRO A 189 -0.58 -0.27 9.94
N LEU A 190 0.70 -0.20 9.60
CA LEU A 190 1.49 1.03 9.75
C LEU A 190 0.97 2.19 8.88
N LEU A 191 0.65 1.92 7.62
CA LEU A 191 0.03 2.90 6.72
C LEU A 191 -1.39 3.25 7.16
N ALA A 192 -2.16 2.27 7.66
CA ALA A 192 -3.49 2.54 8.19
C ALA A 192 -3.44 3.50 9.39
N LEU A 193 -2.48 3.32 10.30
CA LEU A 193 -2.25 4.22 11.44
C LEU A 193 -1.79 5.61 10.98
N LEU A 194 -0.87 5.70 10.02
CA LEU A 194 -0.44 6.97 9.43
C LEU A 194 -1.63 7.72 8.80
N LEU A 195 -2.48 7.03 8.05
CA LEU A 195 -3.68 7.61 7.47
C LEU A 195 -4.70 8.02 8.54
N THR A 196 -4.86 7.22 9.60
CA THR A 196 -5.72 7.56 10.74
C THR A 196 -5.27 8.87 11.39
N ALA A 197 -3.96 9.03 11.63
CA ALA A 197 -3.41 10.26 12.16
C ALA A 197 -3.60 11.46 11.22
N LEU A 198 -3.39 11.27 9.91
CA LEU A 198 -3.53 12.33 8.91
C LEU A 198 -4.99 12.79 8.72
N PHE A 199 -5.95 11.88 8.90
CA PHE A 199 -7.37 12.11 8.66
C PHE A 199 -8.23 12.02 9.93
N TRP A 200 -7.63 12.10 11.11
CA TRP A 200 -8.30 11.96 12.41
C TRP A 200 -9.53 12.89 12.56
N ARG A 201 -9.45 14.11 12.02
CA ARG A 201 -10.56 15.09 12.03
C ARG A 201 -11.76 14.69 11.15
N GLN A 202 -11.59 13.79 10.19
CA GLN A 202 -12.68 13.34 9.32
C GLN A 202 -13.55 12.24 9.94
N ARG A 203 -13.18 11.71 11.13
CA ARG A 203 -13.92 10.68 11.88
C ARG A 203 -14.32 9.47 11.01
N ARG A 204 -13.39 8.99 10.17
CA ARG A 204 -13.57 7.77 9.37
C ARG A 204 -13.37 6.52 10.21
N TYR A 205 -13.99 5.43 9.80
CA TYR A 205 -13.72 4.14 10.43
C TYR A 205 -12.30 3.69 10.14
N PHE A 206 -11.63 3.07 11.12
CA PHE A 206 -10.27 2.55 10.96
C PHE A 206 -10.16 1.58 9.78
N LEU A 207 -11.18 0.77 9.52
CA LEU A 207 -11.20 -0.16 8.37
C LEU A 207 -11.11 0.57 7.02
N GLU A 208 -11.64 1.79 6.88
CA GLU A 208 -11.45 2.59 5.66
C GLU A 208 -9.97 2.92 5.43
N HIS A 209 -9.22 3.18 6.50
CA HIS A 209 -7.78 3.40 6.47
C HIS A 209 -7.01 2.10 6.19
N VAL A 210 -7.46 0.96 6.70
CA VAL A 210 -6.88 -0.36 6.38
C VAL A 210 -7.04 -0.68 4.88
N VAL A 211 -8.24 -0.51 4.33
CA VAL A 211 -8.50 -0.70 2.89
C VAL A 211 -7.64 0.24 2.05
N THR A 212 -7.56 1.51 2.44
CA THR A 212 -6.75 2.50 1.75
C THR A 212 -5.25 2.18 1.83
N GLY A 213 -4.76 1.80 3.02
CA GLY A 213 -3.38 1.39 3.26
C GLY A 213 -3.00 0.16 2.45
N THR A 214 -3.90 -0.82 2.36
CA THR A 214 -3.74 -2.03 1.53
C THR A 214 -3.60 -1.68 0.05
N HIS A 215 -4.44 -0.78 -0.46
CA HIS A 215 -4.32 -0.29 -1.84
C HIS A 215 -3.05 0.54 -2.05
N LEU A 216 -2.63 1.36 -1.07
CA LEU A 216 -1.39 2.13 -1.14
C LEU A 216 -0.17 1.22 -1.21
N ILE A 217 -0.03 0.24 -0.33
CA ILE A 217 1.12 -0.68 -0.39
C ILE A 217 1.11 -1.50 -1.68
N SER A 218 -0.06 -1.98 -2.14
CA SER A 218 -0.17 -2.66 -3.45
C SER A 218 0.30 -1.76 -4.59
N GLN A 219 -0.05 -0.49 -4.54
CA GLN A 219 0.38 0.49 -5.54
C GLN A 219 1.88 0.78 -5.47
N ILE A 220 2.46 0.88 -4.27
CA ILE A 220 3.91 1.05 -4.07
C ILE A 220 4.66 -0.10 -4.73
N LEU A 221 4.27 -1.35 -4.45
CA LEU A 221 4.89 -2.53 -5.05
C LEU A 221 4.81 -2.52 -6.59
N LEU A 222 3.65 -2.15 -7.15
CA LEU A 222 3.50 -2.06 -8.60
C LEU A 222 4.33 -0.92 -9.22
N VAL A 223 4.41 0.23 -8.55
CA VAL A 223 5.22 1.37 -9.01
C VAL A 223 6.70 1.01 -8.97
N GLU A 224 7.18 0.33 -7.92
CA GLU A 224 8.56 -0.13 -7.87
C GLU A 224 8.88 -1.04 -9.05
N LEU A 225 8.02 -2.02 -9.36
CA LEU A 225 8.22 -2.88 -10.53
C LEU A 225 8.30 -2.10 -11.84
N VAL A 226 7.40 -1.13 -12.04
CA VAL A 226 7.37 -0.31 -13.26
C VAL A 226 8.57 0.64 -13.34
N MET A 227 9.05 1.14 -12.20
CA MET A 227 10.12 2.13 -12.13
C MET A 227 11.53 1.54 -12.17
N ILE A 228 11.71 0.22 -12.10
CA ILE A 228 13.03 -0.43 -12.22
C ILE A 228 13.71 -0.04 -13.54
N ALA A 229 13.10 -0.36 -14.68
CA ALA A 229 13.69 -0.12 -16.00
C ALA A 229 14.02 1.36 -16.29
N PRO A 230 13.11 2.33 -16.06
CA PRO A 230 13.46 3.73 -16.24
C PRO A 230 14.49 4.22 -15.20
N GLY A 231 14.46 3.70 -13.98
CA GLY A 231 15.44 4.01 -12.94
C GLY A 231 16.85 3.54 -13.31
N THR A 232 16.99 2.29 -13.79
CA THR A 232 18.28 1.75 -14.24
C THR A 232 18.78 2.46 -15.49
N ALA A 233 17.91 2.79 -16.44
CA ALA A 233 18.25 3.57 -17.62
C ALA A 233 18.75 4.98 -17.25
N LEU A 234 18.10 5.63 -16.27
CA LEU A 234 18.53 6.95 -15.79
C LEU A 234 19.88 6.88 -15.08
N ILE A 235 20.10 5.90 -14.20
CA ILE A 235 21.39 5.69 -13.53
C ILE A 235 22.50 5.42 -14.57
N TRP A 236 22.21 4.59 -15.58
CA TRP A 236 23.12 4.33 -16.68
C TRP A 236 23.48 5.63 -17.44
N LEU A 237 22.48 6.46 -17.75
CA LEU A 237 22.68 7.75 -18.42
C LEU A 237 23.53 8.72 -17.57
N ILE A 238 23.26 8.81 -16.26
CA ILE A 238 24.05 9.63 -15.33
C ILE A 238 25.51 9.16 -15.31
N ASN A 239 25.74 7.85 -15.22
CA ASN A 239 27.09 7.30 -15.24
C ASN A 239 27.81 7.55 -16.58
N ARG A 240 27.07 7.59 -17.70
CA ARG A 240 27.64 7.90 -19.02
C ARG A 240 28.09 9.37 -19.15
N ALA A 241 27.41 10.28 -18.45
CA ALA A 241 27.65 11.71 -18.48
C ALA A 241 28.71 12.18 -17.46
N ARG A 242 29.06 11.35 -16.46
CA ARG A 242 30.04 11.68 -15.42
C ARG A 242 31.41 11.08 -15.73
N ALA A 243 32.47 11.78 -15.32
CA ALA A 243 33.84 11.28 -15.41
C ALA A 243 34.10 10.08 -14.48
N GLN A 244 33.38 10.01 -13.36
CA GLN A 244 33.41 8.90 -12.41
C GLN A 244 31.98 8.38 -12.22
N PRO A 245 31.75 7.06 -12.27
CA PRO A 245 30.43 6.49 -12.04
C PRO A 245 29.97 6.81 -10.61
N LEU A 246 28.65 6.88 -10.41
CA LEU A 246 28.07 7.02 -9.08
C LEU A 246 28.61 5.89 -8.19
N ASP A 247 29.07 6.22 -6.99
CA ASP A 247 29.31 5.22 -5.95
C ASP A 247 27.99 4.58 -5.49
N PHE A 248 28.09 3.56 -4.66
CA PHE A 248 26.93 2.83 -4.16
C PHE A 248 25.93 3.73 -3.41
N GLY A 249 26.41 4.64 -2.54
CA GLY A 249 25.54 5.49 -1.73
C GLY A 249 24.75 6.50 -2.58
N ASN A 250 25.42 7.11 -3.55
CA ASN A 250 24.81 8.04 -4.48
C ASN A 250 23.80 7.35 -5.42
N ARG A 251 24.06 6.09 -5.84
CA ARG A 251 23.08 5.29 -6.60
C ARG A 251 21.82 5.01 -5.78
N ASP A 252 22.00 4.58 -4.52
CA ASP A 252 20.91 4.26 -3.59
C ASP A 252 20.05 5.50 -3.30
N LEU A 253 20.69 6.66 -3.10
CA LEU A 253 20.01 7.94 -2.91
C LEU A 253 19.17 8.34 -4.13
N VAL A 254 19.73 8.23 -5.34
CA VAL A 254 19.00 8.55 -6.59
C VAL A 254 17.79 7.62 -6.76
N ALA A 255 17.97 6.31 -6.59
CA ALA A 255 16.88 5.35 -6.66
C ALA A 255 15.78 5.64 -5.62
N THR A 256 16.19 5.89 -4.37
CA THR A 256 15.30 6.23 -3.27
C THR A 256 14.51 7.51 -3.55
N ALA A 257 15.14 8.54 -4.11
CA ALA A 257 14.48 9.79 -4.46
C ALA A 257 13.42 9.58 -5.56
N ILE A 258 13.75 8.84 -6.63
CA ILE A 258 12.82 8.53 -7.72
C ILE A 258 11.58 7.80 -7.18
N ILE A 259 11.79 6.78 -6.36
CA ILE A 259 10.71 6.00 -5.75
C ILE A 259 9.86 6.88 -4.84
N THR A 260 10.49 7.65 -3.95
CA THR A 260 9.78 8.51 -2.98
C THR A 260 8.94 9.59 -3.69
N LEU A 261 9.46 10.22 -4.73
CA LEU A 261 8.72 11.21 -5.53
C LEU A 261 7.55 10.56 -6.27
N SER A 262 7.75 9.36 -6.82
CA SER A 262 6.71 8.60 -7.50
C SER A 262 5.58 8.20 -6.55
N ILE A 263 5.93 7.67 -5.37
CA ILE A 263 4.97 7.33 -4.31
C ILE A 263 4.19 8.57 -3.88
N THR A 264 4.89 9.68 -3.62
CA THR A 264 4.31 10.96 -3.22
C THR A 264 3.28 11.46 -4.23
N ALA A 265 3.66 11.51 -5.51
CA ALA A 265 2.80 12.01 -6.57
C ALA A 265 1.52 11.17 -6.70
N TRP A 266 1.65 9.84 -6.63
CA TRP A 266 0.49 8.97 -6.77
C TRP A 266 -0.37 8.90 -5.52
N ALA A 267 0.24 8.94 -4.34
CA ALA A 267 -0.48 9.06 -3.06
C ALA A 267 -1.31 10.34 -3.05
N ALA A 268 -0.78 11.48 -3.52
CA ALA A 268 -1.54 12.73 -3.63
C ALA A 268 -2.81 12.55 -4.48
N VAL A 269 -2.71 11.91 -5.65
CA VAL A 269 -3.87 11.65 -6.52
C VAL A 269 -4.86 10.69 -5.86
N LEU A 270 -4.37 9.62 -5.24
CA LEU A 270 -5.20 8.62 -4.56
C LEU A 270 -5.97 9.26 -3.40
N LEU A 271 -5.27 9.98 -2.53
CA LEU A 271 -5.84 10.60 -1.35
C LEU A 271 -6.83 11.71 -1.71
N ARG A 272 -6.56 12.48 -2.77
CA ARG A 272 -7.52 13.47 -3.29
C ARG A 272 -8.84 12.83 -3.68
N ARG A 273 -8.80 11.70 -4.38
CA ARG A 273 -10.01 11.00 -4.82
C ARG A 273 -10.74 10.31 -3.68
N THR A 274 -10.00 9.82 -2.69
CA THR A 274 -10.56 9.02 -1.59
C THR A 274 -11.11 9.89 -0.47
N TYR A 275 -10.33 10.86 0.01
CA TYR A 275 -10.67 11.73 1.15
C TYR A 275 -11.12 13.14 0.74
N GLY A 276 -11.12 13.46 -0.55
CA GLY A 276 -11.49 14.78 -1.06
C GLY A 276 -10.48 15.89 -0.77
N GLY A 277 -10.84 17.11 -1.15
CA GLY A 277 -10.04 18.33 -0.94
C GLY A 277 -9.45 18.93 -2.21
N GLY A 278 -8.85 20.12 -2.05
CA GLY A 278 -8.17 20.84 -3.13
C GLY A 278 -6.83 20.23 -3.52
N ALA A 279 -6.24 20.72 -4.62
CA ALA A 279 -4.96 20.25 -5.12
C ALA A 279 -3.83 20.40 -4.10
N VAL A 280 -3.74 21.57 -3.46
CA VAL A 280 -2.70 21.87 -2.47
C VAL A 280 -2.78 20.93 -1.26
N ALA A 281 -3.97 20.73 -0.71
CA ALA A 281 -4.17 19.80 0.40
C ALA A 281 -3.82 18.36 0.01
N ALA A 282 -4.14 17.95 -1.21
CA ALA A 282 -3.77 16.63 -1.72
C ALA A 282 -2.26 16.45 -1.86
N THR A 283 -1.55 17.44 -2.40
CA THR A 283 -0.09 17.42 -2.51
C THR A 283 0.57 17.36 -1.14
N ALA A 284 0.14 18.20 -0.19
CA ALA A 284 0.66 18.19 1.17
C ALA A 284 0.46 16.83 1.87
N ARG A 285 -0.71 16.21 1.68
CA ARG A 285 -1.00 14.86 2.20
C ARG A 285 -0.19 13.77 1.49
N GLY A 286 0.02 13.90 0.18
CA GLY A 286 0.88 12.99 -0.58
C GLY A 286 2.33 13.05 -0.09
N LEU A 287 2.86 14.26 0.16
CA LEU A 287 4.17 14.46 0.77
C LEU A 287 4.25 13.86 2.17
N ALA A 288 3.23 14.09 3.00
CA ALA A 288 3.15 13.49 4.33
C ALA A 288 3.16 11.95 4.28
N VAL A 289 2.48 11.34 3.30
CA VAL A 289 2.51 9.88 3.09
C VAL A 289 3.86 9.41 2.55
N GLY A 290 4.49 10.11 1.60
CA GLY A 290 5.81 9.75 1.09
C GLY A 290 6.89 9.81 2.17
N ILE A 291 6.96 10.93 2.89
CA ILE A 291 7.88 11.12 4.02
C ILE A 291 7.55 10.14 5.14
N GLY A 292 6.27 9.99 5.49
CA GLY A 292 5.82 9.08 6.54
C GLY A 292 6.13 7.62 6.21
N PHE A 293 5.96 7.19 4.96
CA PHE A 293 6.33 5.85 4.52
C PHE A 293 7.83 5.60 4.67
N PHE A 294 8.67 6.55 4.26
CA PHE A 294 10.11 6.42 4.42
C PHE A 294 10.53 6.43 5.90
N TRP A 295 9.89 7.28 6.71
CA TRP A 295 10.10 7.30 8.15
C TRP A 295 9.72 5.95 8.79
N LEU A 296 8.58 5.38 8.42
CA LEU A 296 8.14 4.04 8.86
C LEU A 296 9.11 2.95 8.39
N LEU A 297 9.59 3.02 7.15
CA LEU A 297 10.57 2.10 6.60
C LEU A 297 11.83 2.07 7.46
N ILE A 298 12.40 3.25 7.76
CA ILE A 298 13.67 3.35 8.50
C ILE A 298 13.50 3.08 9.99
N ASN A 299 12.47 3.62 10.62
CA ASN A 299 12.35 3.67 12.08
C ASN A 299 11.48 2.56 12.68
N VAL A 300 10.71 1.84 11.85
CA VAL A 300 9.83 0.78 12.33
C VAL A 300 10.13 -0.52 11.61
N TYR A 301 10.04 -0.53 10.28
CA TYR A 301 10.21 -1.75 9.48
C TYR A 301 11.65 -2.30 9.55
N ARG A 302 12.68 -1.46 9.43
CA ARG A 302 14.09 -1.93 9.52
C ARG A 302 14.42 -2.52 10.90
N PRO A 303 14.12 -1.87 12.04
CA PRO A 303 14.28 -2.51 13.36
C PRO A 303 13.49 -3.81 13.50
N LEU A 304 12.26 -3.86 12.98
CA LEU A 304 11.45 -5.07 13.00
C LEU A 304 12.11 -6.20 12.19
N LEU A 305 12.58 -5.91 10.97
CA LEU A 305 13.31 -6.86 10.13
C LEU A 305 14.57 -7.35 10.85
N PHE A 306 15.34 -6.46 11.48
CA PHE A 306 16.49 -6.84 12.28
C PHE A 306 16.11 -7.79 13.41
N LEU A 307 15.12 -7.44 14.22
CA LEU A 307 14.67 -8.23 15.38
C LEU A 307 14.21 -9.63 14.96
N VAL A 308 13.37 -9.72 13.93
CA VAL A 308 12.87 -11.00 13.43
C VAL A 308 14.00 -11.83 12.85
N THR A 309 14.90 -11.22 12.07
CA THR A 309 16.05 -11.92 11.49
C THR A 309 16.99 -12.42 12.57
N TYR A 310 17.36 -11.56 13.52
CA TYR A 310 18.23 -11.89 14.65
C TYR A 310 17.67 -13.03 15.51
N TRP A 311 16.35 -13.06 15.73
CA TRP A 311 15.72 -14.11 16.53
C TRP A 311 15.69 -15.47 15.83
N LEU A 312 15.69 -15.47 14.50
CA LEU A 312 15.74 -16.70 13.69
C LEU A 312 17.15 -17.22 13.42
N LEU A 313 18.18 -16.38 13.62
CA LEU A 313 19.57 -16.80 13.52
C LEU A 313 19.93 -17.68 14.70
#